data_AF-A0A950UHF2-F1
#
_entry.id   AF-A0A950UHF2-F1
#
_cell.length_a   1.000
_cell.length_b   1.000
_cell.length_c   1.000
_cell.angle_alpha   90.00
_cell.angle_beta   90.00
_cell.angle_gamma   90.00
#
_symmetry.space_group_name_H-M   'P 1'
#
loop_
_entity.id
_entity.type
_entity.pdbx_description
1 polymer ?
#
loop_
_entity_poly.entity_id
_entity_poly.type
_entity_poly.pdbx_seq_one_letter_code
_entity_poly.pdbx_strand_id
1 'polypeptide(L)'
;MSSADGADARSLGQLLSAATAELSALVHDEIALAKAELRQDAKRAGIGGGAIAAAGVLALFALPVLSFAAAYGIHNLGLGLAWSFLIVGAAYLMIAGLLGLFAKGKLKKIKPPERTMALAKETATALQGVKPHPRALTNGHPVAR
;
A
#
# COMPACT_ATOMS: atom_id res chain seq x y z
N MET A 1 -65.02 -1.52 -27.83
CA MET A 1 -63.98 -2.48 -27.40
C MET A 1 -62.74 -1.68 -27.05
N SER A 2 -62.39 -1.63 -25.76
CA SER A 2 -61.33 -0.80 -25.16
C SER A 2 -60.11 -1.68 -24.91
N SER A 3 -58.95 -1.38 -25.51
CA SER A 3 -57.66 -2.03 -25.23
C SER A 3 -56.49 -1.20 -25.80
N ALA A 4 -56.35 0.08 -25.44
CA ALA A 4 -55.22 0.91 -25.90
C ALA A 4 -54.49 1.70 -24.79
N ASP A 5 -54.91 1.64 -23.53
CA ASP A 5 -54.44 2.57 -22.49
C ASP A 5 -53.33 2.01 -21.56
N GLY A 6 -52.66 0.92 -21.96
CA GLY A 6 -51.71 0.19 -21.10
C GLY A 6 -50.27 0.10 -21.61
N ALA A 7 -49.96 0.63 -22.80
CA ALA A 7 -48.68 0.43 -23.48
C ALA A 7 -47.65 1.53 -23.16
N ASP A 8 -48.06 2.80 -23.05
CA ASP A 8 -47.11 3.92 -22.95
C ASP A 8 -46.53 4.10 -21.55
N ALA A 9 -47.32 3.85 -20.49
CA ALA A 9 -46.83 3.88 -19.10
C ALA A 9 -45.86 2.74 -18.76
N ARG A 10 -45.82 1.68 -19.58
CA ARG A 10 -44.92 0.53 -19.42
C ARG A 10 -43.57 0.73 -20.12
N SER A 11 -43.41 1.74 -20.96
CA SER A 11 -42.21 1.97 -21.78
C SER A 11 -41.09 2.75 -21.07
N LEU A 12 -41.40 3.91 -20.47
CA LEU A 12 -40.40 4.77 -19.80
C LEU A 12 -39.80 4.12 -18.54
N GLY A 13 -40.63 3.42 -17.76
CA GLY A 13 -40.16 2.68 -16.59
C GLY A 13 -39.26 1.50 -16.97
N GLN A 14 -39.52 0.85 -18.11
CA GLN A 14 -38.66 -0.23 -18.63
C GLN A 14 -37.33 0.32 -19.17
N LEU A 15 -37.34 1.45 -19.87
CA LEU A 15 -36.12 2.10 -20.37
C LEU A 15 -35.23 2.61 -19.23
N LEU A 16 -35.82 3.24 -18.20
CA LEU A 16 -35.07 3.67 -17.03
C LEU A 16 -34.53 2.48 -16.23
N SER A 17 -35.31 1.41 -16.08
CA SER A 17 -34.86 0.17 -15.45
C SER A 17 -33.69 -0.46 -16.22
N ALA A 18 -33.78 -0.52 -17.55
CA ALA A 18 -32.71 -1.04 -18.41
C ALA A 18 -31.43 -0.17 -18.32
N ALA A 19 -31.55 1.15 -18.41
CA ALA A 19 -30.42 2.06 -18.26
C ALA A 19 -29.76 1.97 -16.88
N THR A 20 -30.58 1.83 -15.82
CA THR A 20 -30.06 1.64 -14.46
C THR A 20 -29.33 0.30 -14.32
N ALA A 21 -29.85 -0.76 -14.96
CA ALA A 21 -29.21 -2.06 -14.99
C ALA A 21 -27.88 -2.03 -15.75
N GLU A 22 -27.79 -1.34 -16.89
CA GLU A 22 -26.55 -1.17 -17.65
C GLU A 22 -25.49 -0.37 -16.88
N LEU A 23 -25.89 0.72 -16.22
CA LEU A 23 -24.99 1.48 -15.35
C LEU A 23 -24.50 0.62 -14.17
N SER A 24 -25.39 -0.19 -13.59
CA SER A 24 -25.00 -1.10 -12.51
C SER A 24 -24.03 -2.19 -13.00
N ALA A 25 -24.20 -2.67 -14.24
CA ALA A 25 -23.27 -3.61 -14.86
C ALA A 25 -21.90 -2.96 -15.14
N LEU A 26 -21.87 -1.74 -15.67
CA LEU A 26 -20.63 -1.00 -15.91
C LEU A 26 -19.83 -0.77 -14.63
N VAL A 27 -20.50 -0.36 -13.54
CA VAL A 27 -19.85 -0.18 -12.23
C VAL A 27 -19.30 -1.52 -11.72
N HIS A 28 -20.03 -2.62 -11.91
CA HIS A 28 -19.54 -3.95 -11.55
C HIS A 28 -18.28 -4.33 -12.33
N ASP A 29 -18.26 -4.07 -13.64
CA ASP A 29 -17.13 -4.37 -14.51
C ASP A 29 -15.90 -3.53 -14.17
N GLU A 30 -16.08 -2.24 -13.87
CA GLU A 30 -14.98 -1.35 -13.45
C GLU A 30 -14.37 -1.83 -12.13
N ILE A 31 -15.20 -2.26 -11.18
CA ILE A 31 -14.75 -2.87 -9.93
C ILE A 31 -14.01 -4.19 -10.20
N ALA A 32 -14.53 -5.03 -11.10
CA ALA A 32 -13.90 -6.28 -11.47
C ALA A 32 -12.53 -6.06 -12.12
N LEU A 33 -12.42 -5.05 -12.99
CA LEU A 33 -11.18 -4.64 -13.63
C LEU A 33 -10.17 -4.11 -12.62
N ALA A 34 -10.57 -3.14 -11.77
CA ALA A 34 -9.72 -2.60 -10.73
C ALA A 34 -9.23 -3.70 -9.78
N LYS A 35 -10.09 -4.67 -9.45
CA LYS A 35 -9.71 -5.85 -8.65
C LYS A 35 -8.71 -6.74 -9.38
N ALA A 36 -8.84 -6.91 -10.69
CA ALA A 36 -7.89 -7.68 -11.49
C ALA A 36 -6.51 -6.99 -11.54
N GLU A 37 -6.49 -5.67 -11.75
CA GLU A 37 -5.26 -4.87 -11.75
C GLU A 37 -4.58 -4.90 -10.36
N LEU A 38 -5.33 -4.67 -9.28
CA LEU A 38 -4.81 -4.77 -7.92
C LEU A 38 -4.25 -6.16 -7.61
N ARG A 39 -4.88 -7.24 -8.09
CA ARG A 39 -4.36 -8.61 -7.93
C ARG A 39 -3.06 -8.81 -8.70
N GLN A 40 -2.98 -8.29 -9.92
CA GLN A 40 -1.79 -8.37 -10.75
C GLN A 40 -0.62 -7.58 -10.14
N ASP A 41 -0.89 -6.39 -9.62
CA ASP A 41 0.10 -5.57 -8.93
C ASP A 41 0.54 -6.20 -7.61
N ALA A 42 -0.39 -6.74 -6.82
CA ALA A 42 -0.06 -7.48 -5.60
C ALA A 42 0.82 -8.70 -5.91
N LYS A 43 0.55 -9.43 -6.99
CA LYS A 43 1.38 -10.56 -7.43
C LYS A 43 2.77 -10.11 -7.83
N ARG A 44 2.87 -9.04 -8.64
CA ARG A 44 4.15 -8.48 -9.08
C ARG A 44 4.97 -7.97 -7.89
N ALA A 45 4.34 -7.24 -6.98
CA ALA A 45 4.95 -6.76 -5.75
C ALA A 45 5.36 -7.92 -4.84
N GLY A 46 4.54 -8.97 -4.74
CA GLY A 46 4.85 -10.18 -3.96
C GLY A 46 6.05 -10.95 -4.50
N ILE A 47 6.11 -11.18 -5.81
CA ILE A 47 7.25 -11.86 -6.45
C ILE A 47 8.51 -10.98 -6.34
N GLY A 48 8.41 -9.70 -6.68
CA GLY A 48 9.54 -8.77 -6.62
C GLY A 48 10.06 -8.60 -5.20
N GLY A 49 9.17 -8.38 -4.24
CA GLY A 49 9.50 -8.28 -2.82
C GLY A 49 10.08 -9.57 -2.27
N GLY A 50 9.50 -10.72 -2.62
CA GLY A 50 10.02 -12.04 -2.25
C GLY A 50 11.41 -12.32 -2.80
N ALA A 51 11.66 -11.98 -4.08
CA ALA A 51 12.97 -12.12 -4.70
C ALA A 51 14.03 -11.23 -4.04
N ILE A 52 13.69 -9.96 -3.74
CA ILE A 52 14.60 -9.04 -3.02
C ILE A 52 14.89 -9.56 -1.60
N ALA A 53 13.86 -10.04 -0.89
CA ALA A 53 14.05 -10.62 0.43
C ALA A 53 14.96 -11.85 0.40
N ALA A 54 14.72 -12.78 -0.53
CA ALA A 54 15.55 -13.97 -0.73
C ALA A 54 17.00 -13.60 -1.09
N ALA A 55 17.19 -12.66 -2.02
CA ALA A 55 18.52 -12.16 -2.37
C ALA A 55 19.22 -11.52 -1.17
N GLY A 56 18.51 -10.75 -0.35
CA GLY A 56 19.04 -10.16 0.88
C GLY A 56 19.49 -11.21 1.90
N VAL A 57 18.70 -12.27 2.09
CA VAL A 57 19.06 -13.40 2.96
C VAL A 57 20.30 -14.12 2.44
N LEU A 58 20.36 -14.43 1.14
CA LEU A 58 21.53 -15.07 0.53
C LEU A 58 22.78 -14.19 0.65
N ALA A 59 22.66 -12.87 0.42
CA ALA A 59 23.76 -11.94 0.60
C ALA A 59 24.25 -11.91 2.06
N LEU A 60 23.33 -11.96 3.03
CA LEU A 60 23.68 -12.03 4.45
C LEU A 60 24.46 -13.31 4.78
N PHE A 61 24.08 -14.46 4.23
CA PHE A 61 24.81 -15.72 4.41
C PHE A 61 26.13 -15.78 3.64
N ALA A 62 26.24 -15.08 2.51
CA ALA A 62 27.48 -15.00 1.74
C ALA A 62 28.55 -14.16 2.44
N LEU A 63 28.15 -13.13 3.21
CA LEU A 63 29.08 -12.24 3.92
C LEU A 63 30.11 -12.98 4.79
N PRO A 64 29.75 -13.89 5.72
CA PRO A 64 30.75 -14.61 6.51
C PRO A 64 31.69 -15.43 5.63
N VAL A 65 31.17 -16.15 4.62
CA VAL A 65 32.00 -16.95 3.70
C VAL A 65 33.02 -16.08 2.96
N LEU A 66 32.59 -14.95 2.40
CA LEU A 66 33.47 -13.98 1.74
C LEU A 66 34.46 -13.34 2.72
N SER A 67 34.06 -13.12 3.98
CA SER A 67 34.94 -12.58 5.01
C SER A 67 36.07 -13.53 5.34
N PHE A 68 35.77 -14.82 5.50
CA PHE A 68 36.80 -15.86 5.67
C PHE A 68 37.71 -15.91 4.44
N ALA A 69 37.14 -15.98 3.24
CA ALA A 69 37.93 -16.03 2.00
C ALA A 69 38.87 -14.82 1.86
N ALA A 70 38.39 -13.61 2.16
CA ALA A 70 39.20 -12.40 2.13
C ALA A 70 40.31 -12.42 3.18
N ALA A 71 40.00 -12.81 4.42
CA ALA A 71 40.99 -12.88 5.49
C ALA A 71 42.08 -13.91 5.19
N TYR A 72 41.73 -15.10 4.68
CA TYR A 72 42.71 -16.10 4.25
C TYR A 72 43.50 -15.63 3.02
N GLY A 73 42.88 -14.92 2.09
CA GLY A 73 43.57 -14.32 0.95
C GLY A 73 44.65 -13.32 1.37
N ILE A 74 44.34 -12.44 2.33
CA ILE A 74 45.30 -11.50 2.91
C ILE A 74 46.39 -12.23 3.71
N HIS A 75 46.00 -13.26 4.48
CA HIS A 75 46.95 -14.08 5.24
C HIS A 75 48.01 -14.71 4.33
N ASN A 76 47.63 -15.18 3.14
CA ASN A 76 48.54 -15.76 2.16
C ASN A 76 49.59 -14.77 1.61
N LEU A 77 49.46 -13.46 1.87
CA LEU A 77 50.47 -12.45 1.58
C LEU A 77 51.55 -12.36 2.67
N GLY A 78 51.52 -13.22 3.69
CA GLY A 78 52.47 -13.26 4.79
C GLY A 78 52.04 -12.49 6.04
N LEU A 79 50.84 -11.92 6.05
CA LEU A 79 50.27 -11.25 7.22
C LEU A 79 49.74 -12.28 8.23
N GLY A 80 49.83 -11.98 9.54
CA GLY A 80 49.20 -12.82 10.56
C GLY A 80 47.68 -12.93 10.37
N LEU A 81 47.10 -14.08 10.70
CA LEU A 81 45.66 -14.32 10.51
C LEU A 81 44.79 -13.30 11.26
N ALA A 82 45.17 -12.96 12.50
CA ALA A 82 44.47 -11.95 13.31
C ALA A 82 44.44 -10.57 12.63
N TRP A 83 45.58 -10.12 12.09
CA TRP A 83 45.67 -8.85 11.37
C TRP A 83 44.87 -8.87 10.07
N SER A 84 44.79 -10.01 9.40
CA SER A 84 44.00 -10.18 8.19
C SER A 84 42.51 -10.00 8.46
N PHE A 85 41.98 -10.63 9.51
CA PHE A 85 40.59 -10.42 9.93
C PHE A 85 40.33 -8.97 10.40
N LEU A 86 41.29 -8.35 11.08
CA LEU A 86 41.17 -6.95 11.50
C LEU A 86 41.04 -6.01 10.30
N ILE A 87 41.83 -6.23 9.24
CA ILE A 87 41.77 -5.42 8.01
C ILE A 87 40.42 -5.59 7.32
N VAL A 88 39.93 -6.83 7.17
CA VAL A 88 38.61 -7.10 6.56
C VAL A 88 37.49 -6.47 7.39
N GLY A 89 37.54 -6.61 8.72
CA GLY A 89 36.58 -5.99 9.63
C GLY A 89 36.59 -4.46 9.55
N ALA A 90 37.79 -3.85 9.52
CA ALA A 90 37.94 -2.41 9.35
C ALA A 90 37.37 -1.93 8.00
N ALA A 91 37.58 -2.69 6.92
CA ALA A 91 37.01 -2.39 5.62
C ALA A 91 35.47 -2.39 5.66
N TYR A 92 34.83 -3.35 6.33
CA TYR A 92 33.38 -3.34 6.51
C TYR A 92 32.88 -2.17 7.36
N LEU A 93 33.58 -1.83 8.44
CA LEU A 93 33.22 -0.66 9.26
C LEU A 93 33.31 0.64 8.47
N MET A 94 34.32 0.77 7.60
CA MET A 94 34.45 1.91 6.69
C MET A 94 33.28 1.98 5.71
N ILE A 95 32.94 0.87 5.05
CA ILE A 95 31.81 0.80 4.11
C ILE A 95 30.48 1.09 4.84
N ALA A 96 30.25 0.48 6.00
CA ALA A 96 29.06 0.71 6.81
C ALA A 96 28.95 2.17 7.27
N GLY A 97 30.07 2.80 7.65
CA GLY A 97 30.14 4.22 7.99
C GLY A 97 29.73 5.12 6.82
N LEU A 98 30.29 4.87 5.62
CA LEU A 98 29.95 5.63 4.41
C LEU A 98 28.48 5.47 4.03
N LEU A 99 27.95 4.24 4.03
CA LEU A 99 26.54 3.97 3.75
C LEU A 99 25.62 4.61 4.79
N GLY A 100 25.98 4.54 6.08
CA GLY A 100 25.22 5.18 7.15
C GLY A 100 25.16 6.70 7.02
N LEU A 101 26.28 7.34 6.66
CA LEU A 101 26.31 8.79 6.38
C LEU A 101 25.47 9.15 5.15
N PHE A 102 25.57 8.37 4.07
CA PHE A 102 24.75 8.55 2.87
C PHE A 102 23.25 8.41 3.17
N ALA A 103 22.87 7.34 3.88
CA ALA A 103 21.49 7.08 4.29
C ALA A 103 20.96 8.23 5.17
N LYS A 104 21.73 8.67 6.17
CA LYS A 104 21.40 9.83 7.00
C LYS A 104 21.17 11.09 6.17
N GLY A 105 22.01 11.33 5.15
CA GLY A 105 21.86 12.44 4.22
C GLY A 105 20.58 12.38 3.38
N LYS A 106 20.20 11.18 2.92
CA LYS A 106 18.94 10.94 2.19
C LYS A 106 17.72 11.10 3.09
N LEU A 107 17.73 10.46 4.27
CA LEU A 107 16.63 10.49 5.25
C LEU A 107 16.33 11.92 5.71
N LYS A 108 17.36 12.74 5.95
CA LYS A 108 17.19 14.15 6.30
C LYS A 108 16.49 14.99 5.22
N LYS A 109 16.51 14.55 3.96
CA LYS A 109 15.84 15.24 2.84
C LYS A 109 14.40 14.79 2.64
N ILE A 110 13.97 13.72 3.30
CA ILE A 110 12.58 13.26 3.26
C ILE A 110 11.77 14.21 4.15
N LYS A 111 11.03 15.13 3.51
CA LYS A 111 10.06 15.95 4.22
C LYS A 111 8.82 15.11 4.54
N PRO A 112 8.22 15.25 5.74
CA PRO A 112 6.94 14.61 6.03
C PRO A 112 5.88 15.04 5.01
N PRO A 113 4.89 14.18 4.70
CA PRO A 113 3.86 14.50 3.70
C PRO A 113 2.87 15.53 4.24
N GLU A 114 3.24 16.81 4.18
CA GLU A 114 2.50 17.93 4.78
C GLU A 114 1.06 18.03 4.30
N ARG A 115 0.80 17.83 3.00
CA ARG A 115 -0.56 17.87 2.44
C ARG A 115 -1.44 16.74 2.96
N THR A 116 -0.89 15.52 3.00
CA THR A 116 -1.60 14.35 3.53
C THR A 116 -1.90 14.52 5.01
N MET A 117 -0.97 15.09 5.78
CA MET A 117 -1.18 15.41 7.18
C MET A 117 -2.23 16.51 7.40
N ALA A 118 -2.24 17.55 6.55
CA ALA A 118 -3.22 18.63 6.62
C ALA A 118 -4.64 18.11 6.30
N LEU A 119 -4.80 17.34 5.22
CA LEU A 119 -6.05 16.70 4.84
C LEU A 119 -6.56 15.74 5.92
N ALA A 120 -5.67 14.94 6.52
CA ALA A 120 -6.05 14.03 7.61
C ALA A 120 -6.55 14.80 8.85
N LYS A 121 -5.93 15.94 9.19
CA LYS A 121 -6.36 16.79 10.29
C LYS A 121 -7.71 17.45 10.01
N GLU A 122 -7.89 18.01 8.83
CA GLU A 122 -9.14 18.65 8.41
C GLU A 122 -10.30 17.65 8.42
N THR A 123 -10.06 16.43 7.92
CA THR A 123 -11.04 15.33 7.96
C THR A 123 -11.38 14.94 9.39
N ALA A 124 -10.37 14.85 10.27
CA ALA A 124 -10.60 14.54 11.69
C ALA A 124 -11.41 15.64 12.39
N THR A 125 -11.13 16.92 12.12
CA THR A 125 -11.89 18.06 12.67
C THR A 125 -13.32 18.09 12.14
N ALA A 126 -13.54 17.81 10.85
CA ALA A 126 -14.88 17.72 10.27
C ALA A 126 -15.71 16.61 10.91
N LEU A 127 -15.11 15.44 11.19
CA LEU A 127 -15.78 14.32 11.85
C LEU A 127 -16.08 14.57 13.33
N GLN A 128 -15.23 15.31 14.05
CA GLN A 128 -15.48 15.71 15.44
C GLN A 128 -16.60 16.75 15.58
N GLY A 129 -16.83 17.55 14.53
CA GLY A 129 -17.93 18.52 14.47
C GLY A 129 -19.32 17.89 14.32
N VAL A 130 -19.42 16.64 13.89
CA VAL A 130 -20.69 15.92 13.74
C VAL A 130 -21.02 15.22 15.06
N LYS A 131 -21.60 15.97 16.00
CA LYS A 131 -22.23 15.40 17.20
C LYS A 131 -23.48 14.60 16.74
N PRO A 132 -23.60 13.29 17.01
CA PRO A 132 -24.77 12.53 16.60
C PRO A 132 -26.01 13.11 17.27
N HIS A 133 -26.86 13.79 16.51
CA HIS A 133 -28.14 14.26 17.02
C HIS A 133 -29.04 13.04 17.28
N PRO A 134 -29.43 12.77 18.54
CA PRO A 134 -30.46 11.78 18.80
C PRO A 134 -31.74 12.31 18.13
N ARG A 135 -32.25 11.60 17.13
CA ARG A 135 -33.60 11.88 16.64
C ARG A 135 -34.53 11.68 17.83
N ALA A 136 -35.13 12.77 18.32
CA ALA A 136 -36.27 12.66 19.21
C ALA A 136 -37.37 11.95 18.42
N LEU A 137 -37.66 10.70 18.79
CA LEU A 137 -38.83 9.99 18.32
C LEU A 137 -40.04 10.79 18.84
N THR A 138 -40.59 11.66 17.99
CA THR A 138 -41.90 12.26 18.22
C THR A 138 -42.91 11.11 18.18
N ASN A 139 -43.25 10.62 19.37
CA ASN A 139 -44.30 9.64 19.57
C ASN A 139 -45.60 10.22 19.00
N GLY A 140 -46.23 9.42 18.14
CA GLY A 140 -47.35 9.79 17.29
C GLY A 140 -48.54 10.40 18.04
N HIS A 141 -49.18 11.33 17.35
CA HIS A 141 -50.45 11.93 17.72
C HIS A 141 -51.56 10.87 17.89
N PRO A 142 -52.50 11.06 18.85
CA PRO A 142 -53.66 10.21 18.98
C PRO A 142 -54.61 10.44 17.79
N VAL A 143 -54.88 9.37 17.05
CA VAL A 143 -55.91 9.35 16.01
C VAL A 143 -57.27 9.30 16.73
N ALA A 144 -57.94 10.44 16.84
CA ALA A 144 -59.31 10.52 17.36
C ALA A 144 -60.25 9.82 16.37
N ARG A 145 -61.07 8.90 16.90
CA ARG A 145 -62.21 8.28 16.21
C ARG A 145 -63.43 9.17 16.29
#